data_AF-A0A1I4ERM8-F1
#
_entry.id   AF-A0A1I4ERM8-F1
#
_cell.length_a   1.000
_cell.length_b   1.000
_cell.length_c   1.000
_cell.angle_alpha   90.00
_cell.angle_beta   90.00
_cell.angle_gamma   90.00
#
_symmetry.space_group_name_H-M   'P 1'
#
loop_
_entity.id
_entity.type
_entity.pdbx_description
1 polymer ?
#
loop_
_entity_poly.entity_id
_entity_poly.type
_entity_poly.pdbx_seq_one_letter_code
_entity_poly.pdbx_strand_id
1 'polypeptide(L)' 'MRRARLETEHEHARLVADAVTPDNTDSMTTTVEGDSIVTVVERETTGGLQATVDDYVVNLTVAETVADNATRHNL' A
#
# COMPACT_ATOMS: atom_id res chain seq x y z
N MET A 1 -3.98 -18.59 -10.16
CA MET A 1 -3.35 -17.27 -9.95
C MET A 1 -4.03 -16.14 -10.72
N ARG A 2 -4.54 -15.15 -9.97
CA ARG A 2 -4.99 -13.84 -10.44
C ARG A 2 -4.08 -12.79 -9.80
N ARG A 3 -3.84 -11.69 -10.51
CA ARG A 3 -2.91 -10.65 -10.09
C ARG A 3 -3.51 -9.27 -10.26
N ALA A 4 -3.28 -8.39 -9.30
CA ALA A 4 -3.52 -6.96 -9.40
C ALA A 4 -2.20 -6.20 -9.19
N ARG A 5 -2.03 -5.09 -9.91
CA ARG A 5 -0.98 -4.09 -9.67
C ARG A 5 -1.69 -2.78 -9.35
N LEU A 6 -1.43 -2.23 -8.18
CA LEU A 6 -1.88 -0.92 -7.77
C LEU A 6 -0.68 0.02 -7.77
N GLU A 7 -0.87 1.21 -8.32
CA GLU A 7 0.15 2.26 -8.37
C GLU A 7 -0.51 3.58 -7.96
N THR A 8 0.07 4.23 -6.97
CA THR A 8 -0.45 5.48 -6.38
C THR A 8 0.71 6.42 -6.10
N GLU A 9 0.56 7.68 -6.48
CA GLU A 9 1.55 8.74 -6.22
C GLU A 9 1.33 9.35 -4.83
N HIS A 10 2.42 9.65 -4.13
CA HIS A 10 2.42 10.23 -2.79
C HIS A 10 3.58 11.21 -2.63
N GLU A 11 3.36 12.36 -1.98
CA GLU A 11 4.42 13.34 -1.69
C GLU A 11 5.57 12.74 -0.85
N HIS A 12 5.24 11.79 0.02
CA HIS A 12 6.19 11.09 0.88
C HIS A 12 6.10 9.57 0.69
N ALA A 13 6.17 9.11 -0.56
CA ALA A 13 5.98 7.70 -0.94
C ALA A 13 6.76 6.69 -0.08
N ARG A 14 8.01 6.98 0.28
CA ARG A 14 8.78 6.07 1.15
C ARG A 14 8.21 5.98 2.56
N LEU A 15 7.79 7.10 3.15
CA LEU A 15 7.22 7.11 4.49
C LEU A 15 5.85 6.41 4.53
N VAL A 16 5.01 6.64 3.52
CA VAL A 16 3.72 5.94 3.39
C VAL A 16 3.94 4.44 3.16
N ALA A 17 4.92 4.05 2.34
CA ALA A 17 5.27 2.66 2.12
C ALA A 17 5.74 1.97 3.40
N ASP A 18 6.60 2.63 4.20
CA ASP A 18 7.07 2.12 5.48
C ASP A 18 5.91 1.93 6.48
N ALA A 19 4.86 2.77 6.39
CA ALA A 19 3.67 2.68 7.23
C ALA A 19 2.69 1.58 6.80
N VAL A 20 2.54 1.30 5.50
CA VAL A 20 1.60 0.27 4.99
C VAL A 20 2.22 -1.14 4.91
N THR A 21 3.53 -1.24 4.69
CA THR A 21 4.23 -2.53 4.51
C THR A 21 4.06 -3.52 5.68
N PRO A 22 3.93 -3.10 6.95
CA PRO A 22 3.66 -4.02 8.06
C PRO A 22 2.37 -4.85 7.90
N ASP A 23 1.37 -4.35 7.16
CA ASP A 23 0.11 -5.07 6.91
C ASP A 23 0.18 -5.99 5.69
N ASN A 24 1.31 -6.03 4.98
CA ASN A 24 1.48 -6.95 3.87
C ASN A 24 1.43 -8.40 4.35
N THR A 25 0.72 -9.20 3.58
CA THR A 25 0.72 -10.67 3.70
C THR A 25 1.66 -11.26 2.65
N ASP A 26 1.91 -12.58 2.70
CA ASP A 26 2.68 -13.30 1.67
C ASP A 26 2.13 -13.13 0.25
N SER A 27 0.85 -12.76 0.13
CA SER A 27 0.21 -12.49 -1.17
C SER A 27 0.48 -11.09 -1.73
N MET A 28 1.23 -10.25 -1.00
CA MET A 28 1.40 -8.84 -1.28
C MET A 28 2.89 -8.49 -1.34
N THR A 29 3.25 -7.58 -2.25
CA THR A 29 4.58 -7.02 -2.32
C THR A 29 4.46 -5.54 -2.63
N THR A 30 4.93 -4.70 -1.72
CA THR A 30 4.98 -3.24 -1.86
C THR A 30 6.39 -2.80 -2.16
N THR A 31 6.52 -1.92 -3.15
CA THR A 31 7.79 -1.31 -3.58
C THR A 31 7.57 0.18 -3.83
N VAL A 32 8.63 0.97 -3.68
CA VAL A 32 8.61 2.41 -3.99
C VAL A 32 9.37 2.63 -5.29
N GLU A 33 8.71 3.28 -6.26
CA GLU A 33 9.23 3.64 -7.56
C GLU A 33 9.16 5.18 -7.70
N GLY A 34 10.18 5.89 -7.24
CA GLY A 34 10.16 7.36 -7.19
C GLY A 34 9.14 7.87 -6.17
N ASP A 35 8.16 8.65 -6.64
CA ASP A 35 7.05 9.16 -5.81
C ASP A 35 5.82 8.23 -5.85
N SER A 36 5.95 7.06 -6.48
CA SER A 36 4.88 6.06 -6.55
C SER A 36 5.11 4.91 -5.58
N ILE A 37 4.04 4.46 -4.94
CA ILE A 37 3.97 3.17 -4.28
C ILE A 37 3.31 2.18 -5.24
N VAL A 38 3.98 1.07 -5.45
CA VAL A 38 3.51 -0.04 -6.28
C VAL A 38 3.29 -1.23 -5.38
N THR A 39 2.04 -1.71 -5.33
CA THR A 39 1.71 -2.95 -4.63
C THR A 39 1.15 -3.98 -5.60
N VAL A 40 1.79 -5.14 -5.61
CA VAL A 40 1.34 -6.31 -6.36
C VAL A 40 0.65 -7.26 -5.40
N VAL A 41 -0.56 -7.71 -5.78
CA VAL A 41 -1.33 -8.71 -5.03
C VAL A 41 -1.56 -9.94 -5.89
N GLU A 42 -1.23 -11.12 -5.39
CA GLU A 42 -1.41 -12.41 -6.08
C GLU A 42 -2.28 -13.37 -5.27
N ARG A 43 -3.42 -13.79 -5.83
CA ARG A 43 -4.40 -14.66 -5.14
C ARG A 43 -4.94 -15.74 -6.06
N GLU A 44 -5.38 -16.85 -5.50
CA GLU A 44 -5.91 -17.95 -6.30
C GLU A 44 -7.31 -17.69 -6.85
N THR A 45 -8.16 -16.97 -6.12
CA THR A 45 -9.55 -16.70 -6.50
C THR A 45 -9.76 -15.21 -6.78
N THR A 46 -10.70 -14.89 -7.68
CA THR A 46 -11.04 -13.49 -7.97
C THR A 46 -11.66 -12.80 -6.75
N GLY A 47 -12.51 -13.49 -5.98
CA GLY A 47 -13.06 -12.93 -4.74
C GLY A 47 -11.98 -12.67 -3.69
N GLY A 48 -11.00 -13.57 -3.56
CA GLY A 48 -9.86 -13.35 -2.67
C GLY A 48 -8.96 -12.20 -3.12
N LEU A 49 -8.78 -12.01 -4.43
CA LEU A 49 -8.07 -10.85 -4.98
C LEU A 49 -8.83 -9.55 -4.68
N GLN A 50 -10.13 -9.51 -4.95
CA GLN A 50 -10.96 -8.33 -4.71
C GLN A 50 -10.94 -7.91 -3.24
N ALA A 51 -11.15 -8.85 -2.32
CA ALA A 51 -11.13 -8.55 -0.89
C ALA A 51 -9.78 -7.95 -0.45
N THR A 52 -8.66 -8.54 -0.87
CA THR A 52 -7.32 -8.04 -0.47
C THR A 52 -6.96 -6.71 -1.11
N VAL A 53 -7.41 -6.46 -2.34
CA VAL A 53 -7.25 -5.14 -2.95
C VAL A 53 -8.06 -4.09 -2.18
N ASP A 54 -9.30 -4.42 -1.79
CA ASP A 54 -10.16 -3.54 -1.00
C ASP A 54 -9.54 -3.22 0.37
N ASP A 55 -9.11 -4.25 1.11
CA ASP A 55 -8.42 -4.11 2.40
C ASP A 55 -7.14 -3.25 2.27
N TYR A 56 -6.34 -3.49 1.22
CA TYR A 56 -5.11 -2.73 1.00
C TYR A 56 -5.36 -1.23 0.77
N VAL A 57 -6.39 -0.87 -0.01
CA VAL A 57 -6.70 0.55 -0.28
C VAL A 57 -7.13 1.26 1.01
N VAL A 58 -7.86 0.57 1.89
CA VAL A 58 -8.19 1.10 3.22
C VAL A 58 -6.93 1.30 4.06
N ASN A 59 -6.05 0.29 4.14
CA ASN A 59 -4.79 0.39 4.89
C ASN A 59 -3.88 1.50 4.34
N LEU A 60 -3.82 1.68 3.02
CA LEU A 60 -3.05 2.74 2.38
C LEU A 60 -3.54 4.14 2.78
N THR A 61 -4.86 4.34 2.89
CA THR A 61 -5.44 5.61 3.35
C THR A 61 -5.03 5.93 4.78
N VAL A 62 -4.99 4.91 5.65
CA VAL A 62 -4.51 5.06 7.04
C VAL A 62 -3.02 5.37 7.06
N ALA A 63 -2.22 4.68 6.26
CA ALA A 63 -0.78 4.90 6.17
C ALA A 63 -0.43 6.33 5.71
N GLU A 64 -1.15 6.86 4.71
CA GLU A 64 -1.04 8.25 4.28
C GLU A 64 -1.33 9.22 5.42
N THR A 65 -2.43 8.99 6.15
CA THR A 65 -2.79 9.81 7.32
C THR A 65 -1.71 9.78 8.40
N VAL A 66 -1.13 8.61 8.69
CA VAL A 66 -0.06 8.47 9.69
C VAL A 66 1.21 9.19 9.24
N ALA A 67 1.58 9.07 7.97
CA ALA A 67 2.73 9.74 7.38
C ALA A 67 2.58 11.27 7.45
N ASP A 68 1.42 11.80 7.07
CA ASP A 68 1.11 13.24 7.16
C ASP A 68 1.17 13.76 8.59
N ASN A 69 0.66 12.99 9.55
CA ASN A 69 0.75 13.38 10.95
C ASN A 69 2.21 13.35 11.44
N ALA A 70 3.00 12.37 11.02
CA ALA A 70 4.41 12.29 11.37
C ALA A 70 5.21 13.47 10.81
N THR A 71 4.95 13.92 9.57
CA THR A 71 5.67 15.07 8.99
C THR A 71 5.27 16.39 9.64
N ARG A 72 4.00 16.57 10.01
CA ARG A 72 3.49 17.79 10.66
C ARG A 72 4.03 18.00 12.08
N HIS A 73 4.34 16.94 12.81
CA HIS A 73 4.83 17.00 14.19
C HIS A 73 6.36 16.84 14.31
N ASN A 74 7.06 16.62 13.19
CA ASN A 74 8.53 16.64 13.10
C ASN A 74 9.08 18.01 12.64
N LEU A 75 8.22 19.03 12.57
CA LEU A 75 8.55 20.46 12.35
C LEU A 75 8.43 21.22 13.67
#